data_AF-A0AAI8TWG0-F1
#
_entry.id   AF-A0AAI8TWG0-F1
#
_cell.length_a   1.000
_cell.length_b   1.000
_cell.length_c   1.000
_cell.angle_alpha   90.00
_cell.angle_beta   90.00
_cell.angle_gamma   90.00
#
_symmetry.space_group_name_H-M   'P 1'
#
loop_
_entity.id
_entity.type
_entity.pdbx_description
1 polymer ?
#
loop_
_entity_poly.entity_id
_entity_poly.type
_entity_poly.pdbx_seq_one_letter_code
_entity_poly.pdbx_strand_id
1 'polypeptide(L)'
;MSEHFITLTITISDRPGGTTSGGTMGVKKKPATVLTDDLKAISELCELVNGCWVPTVSGRVPCRVHGDDRPVGDLPTVAPHRWVWTVAQGFTRDPGPLVHVRRECSTARCCNPKHLFATTSDGVRLSKAEFKDHMKELGTIPTPSERLNSGVAVAEKTGQGVAVVRQSLDDVMAHCRVSKSGCWIPNAASQYACRMDDDTSTPDELPRMGLHRWSWLVANAHSPTELPSTHVHVRRTCSTRKCCNPQHLYAASPDGHALTVNEIRQVKDCASTSLRKSPSKLGGHPSASIQSDNDAYLRSVLMF
;
A
#
# COMPACT_ATOMS: atom_id res chain seq x y z
N MET A 1 44.02 20.66 -36.87
CA MET A 1 42.88 20.31 -36.00
C MET A 1 42.11 21.59 -35.78
N SER A 2 41.01 21.75 -36.50
CA SER A 2 40.30 23.03 -36.61
C SER A 2 39.02 22.93 -35.78
N GLU A 3 38.93 23.72 -34.72
CA GLU A 3 37.77 23.79 -33.85
C GLU A 3 36.73 24.74 -34.45
N HIS A 4 35.57 24.20 -34.82
CA HIS A 4 34.42 24.99 -35.25
C HIS A 4 33.53 25.28 -34.04
N PHE A 5 33.51 26.54 -33.60
CA PHE A 5 32.53 27.04 -32.63
C PHE A 5 31.23 27.40 -33.37
N ILE A 6 30.13 26.75 -32.99
CA ILE A 6 28.78 27.08 -33.46
C ILE A 6 28.15 28.05 -32.45
N THR A 7 27.99 29.31 -32.84
CA THR A 7 27.24 30.31 -32.08
C THR A 7 25.76 30.21 -32.44
N LEU A 8 24.91 29.97 -31.44
CA LEU A 8 23.46 29.84 -31.58
C LEU A 8 22.80 31.15 -31.11
N THR A 9 22.26 31.94 -32.05
CA THR A 9 21.52 33.17 -31.76
C THR A 9 20.04 32.83 -31.60
N ILE A 10 19.51 33.01 -30.38
CA ILE A 10 18.08 32.84 -30.09
C ILE A 10 17.39 34.19 -30.22
N THR A 11 16.55 34.37 -31.24
CA THR A 11 15.65 35.51 -31.36
C THR A 11 14.32 35.19 -30.67
N ILE A 12 14.01 35.92 -29.60
CA ILE A 12 12.70 35.87 -28.93
C ILE A 12 11.79 36.86 -29.66
N SER A 13 10.76 36.34 -30.33
CA SER A 13 9.74 37.13 -31.01
C SER A 13 8.54 37.33 -30.09
N ASP A 14 8.35 38.54 -29.60
CA ASP A 14 7.14 38.94 -28.89
C ASP A 14 5.94 38.93 -29.85
N ARG A 15 4.89 38.17 -29.51
CA ARG A 15 3.59 38.21 -30.19
C ARG A 15 2.60 39.04 -29.37
N PRO A 16 1.83 39.94 -30.00
CA PRO A 16 0.80 40.70 -29.31
C PRO A 16 -0.42 39.81 -29.03
N GLY A 17 -1.02 40.01 -27.85
CA GLY A 17 -2.17 39.26 -27.35
C GLY A 17 -3.43 39.48 -28.19
N GLY A 18 -3.94 38.39 -28.77
CA GLY A 18 -5.26 38.32 -29.39
C GLY A 18 -6.26 37.67 -28.44
N THR A 19 -7.33 38.40 -28.10
CA THR A 19 -8.46 37.94 -27.30
C THR A 19 -9.30 36.97 -28.14
N THR A 20 -9.14 35.66 -27.94
CA THR A 20 -9.97 34.64 -28.59
C THR A 20 -11.06 34.13 -27.65
N SER A 21 -12.30 34.42 -28.01
CA SER A 21 -13.54 33.84 -27.51
C SER A 21 -13.55 32.31 -27.75
N GLY A 22 -13.44 31.54 -26.67
CA GLY A 22 -13.31 30.08 -26.70
C GLY A 22 -14.64 29.36 -26.88
N GLY A 23 -14.91 28.91 -28.10
CA GLY A 23 -15.85 27.81 -28.35
C GLY A 23 -15.17 26.48 -28.02
N THR A 24 -15.64 25.78 -27.00
CA THR A 24 -15.17 24.43 -26.64
C THR A 24 -15.57 23.43 -27.73
N MET A 25 -14.72 23.28 -28.76
CA MET A 25 -14.80 22.14 -29.66
C MET A 25 -14.49 20.87 -28.86
N GLY A 26 -15.50 20.01 -28.70
CA GLY A 26 -15.38 18.74 -27.99
C GLY A 26 -14.30 17.87 -28.62
N VAL A 27 -13.12 17.83 -27.98
CA VAL A 27 -12.04 16.91 -28.36
C VAL A 27 -12.54 15.50 -28.10
N LYS A 28 -12.84 14.75 -29.17
CA LYS A 28 -13.14 13.31 -29.09
C LYS A 28 -11.91 12.62 -28.48
N LYS A 29 -11.98 12.29 -27.18
CA LYS A 29 -10.92 11.52 -26.51
C LYS A 29 -10.83 10.17 -27.20
N LYS A 30 -9.67 9.87 -27.80
CA LYS A 30 -9.38 8.52 -28.30
C LYS A 30 -9.59 7.53 -27.14
N PRO A 31 -10.24 6.38 -27.38
CA PRO A 31 -10.40 5.36 -26.34
C PRO A 31 -9.01 4.95 -25.82
N ALA A 32 -8.88 4.82 -24.51
CA ALA A 32 -7.62 4.42 -23.88
C ALA A 32 -7.26 2.99 -24.32
N THR A 33 -6.03 2.81 -24.80
CA THR A 33 -5.49 1.48 -25.13
C THR A 33 -5.32 0.66 -23.85
N VAL A 34 -5.88 -0.55 -23.83
CA VAL A 34 -5.77 -1.49 -22.71
C VAL A 34 -4.98 -2.71 -23.19
N LEU A 35 -3.92 -3.09 -22.47
CA LEU A 35 -3.21 -4.35 -22.75
C LEU A 35 -3.92 -5.51 -22.06
N THR A 36 -4.27 -6.54 -22.81
CA THR A 36 -4.82 -7.79 -22.26
C THR A 36 -3.70 -8.73 -21.83
N ASP A 37 -4.02 -9.87 -21.23
CA ASP A 37 -3.10 -10.98 -20.94
C ASP A 37 -2.93 -11.97 -22.11
N ASP A 38 -3.19 -11.52 -23.33
CA ASP A 38 -2.96 -12.28 -24.56
C ASP A 38 -1.76 -11.70 -25.33
N LEU A 39 -0.66 -12.46 -25.40
CA LEU A 39 0.55 -12.04 -26.10
C LEU A 39 0.33 -11.73 -27.59
N LYS A 40 -0.60 -12.44 -28.25
CA LYS A 40 -0.92 -12.19 -29.65
C LYS A 40 -1.58 -10.83 -29.79
N ALA A 41 -2.61 -10.56 -28.99
CA ALA A 41 -3.30 -9.27 -28.98
C ALA A 41 -2.34 -8.12 -28.60
N ILE A 42 -1.42 -8.32 -27.64
CA ILE A 42 -0.42 -7.30 -27.31
C ILE A 42 0.54 -7.05 -28.49
N SER A 43 0.97 -8.10 -29.20
CA SER A 43 1.86 -7.95 -30.35
C SER A 43 1.24 -7.16 -31.50
N GLU A 44 -0.08 -7.27 -31.68
CA GLU A 44 -0.85 -6.52 -32.69
C GLU A 44 -0.94 -5.02 -32.39
N LEU A 45 -0.73 -4.62 -31.11
CA LEU A 45 -0.65 -3.22 -30.70
C LEU A 45 0.76 -2.61 -30.87
N CYS A 46 1.71 -3.39 -31.37
CA CYS A 46 3.10 -3.02 -31.50
C CYS A 46 3.52 -2.96 -32.97
N GLU A 47 4.41 -2.03 -33.29
CA GLU A 47 5.16 -2.06 -34.54
C GLU A 47 6.32 -3.04 -34.41
N LEU A 48 6.53 -3.84 -35.45
CA LEU A 48 7.65 -4.77 -35.52
C LEU A 48 8.86 -4.09 -36.16
N VAL A 49 9.88 -3.78 -35.34
CA VAL A 49 11.12 -3.12 -35.79
C VAL A 49 12.30 -4.01 -35.44
N ASN A 50 12.94 -4.63 -36.45
CA ASN A 50 14.10 -5.52 -36.27
C ASN A 50 13.85 -6.62 -35.21
N GLY A 51 12.68 -7.27 -35.26
CA GLY A 51 12.28 -8.27 -34.28
C GLY A 51 11.86 -7.72 -32.91
N CYS A 52 11.98 -6.42 -32.66
CA CYS A 52 11.46 -5.78 -31.46
C CYS A 52 9.98 -5.46 -31.62
N TRP A 53 9.19 -5.68 -30.57
CA TRP A 53 7.84 -5.15 -30.48
C TRP A 53 7.92 -3.76 -29.86
N VAL A 54 7.59 -2.72 -30.63
CA VAL A 54 7.62 -1.34 -30.16
C VAL A 54 6.19 -0.85 -30.01
N PRO A 55 5.70 -0.61 -28.77
CA PRO A 55 4.33 -0.19 -28.57
C PRO A 55 4.11 1.21 -29.18
N THR A 56 2.99 1.38 -29.88
CA THR A 56 2.59 2.68 -30.44
C THR A 56 2.25 3.70 -29.33
N VAL A 57 1.91 3.21 -28.14
CA VAL A 57 1.59 4.00 -26.94
C VAL A 57 2.82 4.23 -26.06
N SER A 58 3.01 5.48 -25.62
CA SER A 58 4.07 5.87 -24.67
C SER A 58 3.58 5.80 -23.22
N GLY A 59 4.51 5.58 -22.29
CA GLY A 59 4.22 5.59 -20.85
C GLY A 59 3.62 4.29 -20.30
N ARG A 60 2.94 4.41 -19.14
CA ARG A 60 2.22 3.32 -18.48
C ARG A 60 0.83 3.20 -19.07
N VAL A 61 0.36 1.97 -19.25
CA VAL A 61 -0.94 1.67 -19.86
C VAL A 61 -1.78 0.80 -18.95
N PRO A 62 -3.12 0.97 -18.94
CA PRO A 62 -4.03 0.08 -18.24
C PRO A 62 -3.86 -1.36 -18.74
N CYS A 63 -3.80 -2.31 -17.82
CA CYS A 63 -3.63 -3.72 -18.12
C CYS A 63 -4.77 -4.54 -17.53
N ARG A 64 -5.26 -5.51 -18.30
CA ARG A 64 -6.44 -6.31 -17.98
C ARG A 64 -6.11 -7.78 -18.13
N VAL A 65 -6.48 -8.56 -17.13
CA VAL A 65 -6.47 -10.04 -17.19
C VAL A 65 -7.78 -10.50 -17.80
N HIS A 66 -7.79 -11.65 -18.48
CA HIS A 66 -9.00 -12.25 -19.02
C HIS A 66 -10.06 -12.42 -17.92
N GLY A 67 -11.29 -11.96 -18.18
CA GLY A 67 -12.40 -11.98 -17.22
C GLY A 67 -12.38 -10.86 -16.17
N ASP A 68 -11.49 -9.88 -16.26
CA ASP A 68 -11.52 -8.68 -15.43
C ASP A 68 -12.38 -7.56 -16.06
N ASP A 69 -13.65 -7.51 -15.65
CA ASP A 69 -14.66 -6.58 -16.18
C ASP A 69 -14.64 -5.19 -15.53
N ARG A 70 -13.62 -4.87 -14.73
CA ARG A 70 -13.51 -3.55 -14.10
C ARG A 70 -13.40 -2.44 -15.14
N PRO A 71 -13.93 -1.24 -14.85
CA PRO A 71 -13.80 -0.09 -15.74
C PRO A 71 -12.32 0.28 -15.92
N VAL A 72 -11.96 0.85 -17.08
CA VAL A 72 -10.56 1.11 -17.46
C VAL A 72 -9.80 1.95 -16.41
N GLY A 73 -10.48 2.87 -15.75
CA GLY A 73 -9.89 3.72 -14.69
C GLY A 73 -9.49 2.95 -13.42
N ASP A 74 -10.02 1.74 -13.21
CA ASP A 74 -9.75 0.89 -12.05
C ASP A 74 -8.72 -0.22 -12.34
N LEU A 75 -8.24 -0.29 -13.58
CA LEU A 75 -7.22 -1.25 -14.00
C LEU A 75 -5.83 -0.80 -13.53
N PRO A 76 -4.94 -1.74 -13.18
CA PRO A 76 -3.55 -1.41 -12.89
C PRO A 76 -2.88 -0.80 -14.13
N THR A 77 -2.09 0.25 -13.93
CA THR A 77 -1.27 0.83 -14.99
C THR A 77 0.17 0.36 -14.84
N VAL A 78 0.74 -0.24 -15.89
CA VAL A 78 2.12 -0.74 -15.87
C VAL A 78 2.82 -0.40 -17.17
N ALA A 79 4.15 -0.45 -17.17
CA ALA A 79 4.91 -0.26 -18.40
C ALA A 79 4.70 -1.47 -19.34
N PRO A 80 4.54 -1.28 -20.67
CA PRO A 80 4.23 -2.37 -21.59
C PRO A 80 5.18 -3.57 -21.51
N HIS A 81 6.50 -3.33 -21.48
CA HIS A 81 7.50 -4.39 -21.36
C HIS A 81 7.33 -5.24 -20.09
N ARG A 82 6.97 -4.60 -18.98
CA ARG A 82 6.78 -5.27 -17.70
C ARG A 82 5.54 -6.16 -17.71
N TRP A 83 4.45 -5.68 -18.32
CA TRP A 83 3.23 -6.46 -18.52
C TRP A 83 3.47 -7.65 -19.46
N VAL A 84 4.07 -7.42 -20.63
CA VAL A 84 4.33 -8.49 -21.61
C VAL A 84 5.19 -9.59 -21.01
N TRP A 85 6.23 -9.23 -20.26
CA TRP A 85 7.07 -10.23 -19.61
C TRP A 85 6.28 -11.03 -18.56
N THR A 86 5.46 -10.36 -17.74
CA THR A 86 4.59 -11.00 -16.75
C THR A 86 3.66 -12.04 -17.40
N VAL A 87 2.96 -11.64 -18.46
CA VAL A 87 2.06 -12.51 -19.24
C VAL A 87 2.82 -13.68 -19.86
N ALA A 88 4.00 -13.43 -20.45
CA ALA A 88 4.82 -14.47 -21.07
C ALA A 88 5.34 -15.52 -20.08
N GLN A 89 5.47 -15.16 -18.80
CA GLN A 89 5.81 -16.11 -17.74
C GLN A 89 4.58 -16.84 -17.15
N GLY A 90 3.37 -16.56 -17.64
CA GLY A 90 2.13 -17.18 -17.20
C GLY A 90 1.54 -16.56 -15.93
N PHE A 91 1.94 -15.33 -15.59
CA PHE A 91 1.41 -14.62 -14.43
C PHE A 91 0.32 -13.63 -14.84
N THR A 92 -0.61 -13.40 -13.93
CA THR A 92 -1.73 -12.46 -14.09
C THR A 92 -1.54 -11.17 -13.29
N ARG A 93 -0.38 -11.02 -12.63
CA ARG A 93 -0.09 -9.88 -11.74
C ARG A 93 1.32 -9.39 -11.90
N ASP A 94 1.45 -8.08 -11.82
CA ASP A 94 2.74 -7.40 -11.79
C ASP A 94 3.61 -7.93 -10.63
N PRO A 95 4.91 -8.23 -10.86
CA PRO A 95 5.78 -8.82 -9.85
C PRO A 95 6.20 -7.87 -8.72
N GLY A 96 5.66 -6.66 -8.67
CA GLY A 96 5.96 -5.69 -7.62
C GLY A 96 7.34 -5.04 -7.74
N PRO A 97 7.61 -4.00 -6.94
CA PRO A 97 8.73 -3.10 -7.15
C PRO A 97 10.12 -3.75 -7.01
N LEU A 98 10.21 -4.93 -6.40
CA LEU A 98 11.48 -5.64 -6.15
C LEU A 98 12.04 -6.35 -7.40
N VAL A 99 11.20 -6.54 -8.42
CA VAL A 99 11.61 -7.16 -9.69
C VAL A 99 11.62 -6.11 -10.79
N HIS A 100 12.76 -5.96 -11.46
CA HIS A 100 12.93 -5.10 -12.61
C HIS A 100 12.92 -5.94 -13.89
N VAL A 101 12.12 -5.54 -14.87
CA VAL A 101 12.13 -6.16 -16.20
C VAL A 101 13.05 -5.35 -17.10
N ARG A 102 14.12 -5.96 -17.58
CA ARG A 102 15.15 -5.37 -18.44
C ARG A 102 15.09 -5.94 -19.86
N ARG A 103 15.88 -5.36 -20.76
CA ARG A 103 15.94 -5.70 -22.19
C ARG A 103 17.33 -6.21 -22.56
N GLU A 104 17.40 -7.28 -23.35
CA GLU A 104 18.65 -7.76 -23.94
C GLU A 104 19.04 -6.97 -25.20
N CYS A 105 18.04 -6.43 -25.91
CA CYS A 105 18.25 -5.61 -27.10
C CYS A 105 18.48 -4.13 -26.74
N SER A 106 19.11 -3.39 -27.66
CA SER A 106 19.37 -1.95 -27.54
C SER A 106 18.13 -1.06 -27.75
N THR A 107 17.02 -1.62 -28.24
CA THR A 107 15.79 -0.87 -28.48
C THR A 107 15.09 -0.53 -27.17
N ALA A 108 15.19 0.73 -26.74
CA ALA A 108 14.73 1.21 -25.43
C ALA A 108 13.24 0.94 -25.13
N ARG A 109 12.38 0.86 -26.16
CA ARG A 109 10.93 0.61 -26.01
C ARG A 109 10.51 -0.82 -26.33
N CYS A 110 11.45 -1.73 -26.58
CA CYS A 110 11.12 -3.11 -26.91
C CYS A 110 10.32 -3.77 -25.79
N CYS A 111 9.24 -4.46 -26.16
CA CYS A 111 8.45 -5.31 -25.29
C CYS A 111 8.33 -6.75 -25.80
N ASN A 112 9.12 -7.17 -26.80
CA ASN A 112 9.11 -8.57 -27.25
C ASN A 112 9.55 -9.48 -26.10
N PRO A 113 8.75 -10.47 -25.66
CA PRO A 113 9.06 -11.30 -24.50
C PRO A 113 10.38 -12.06 -24.63
N LYS A 114 10.84 -12.35 -25.86
CA LYS A 114 12.15 -13.00 -26.11
C LYS A 114 13.33 -12.09 -25.81
N HIS A 115 13.14 -10.77 -25.77
CA HIS A 115 14.19 -9.79 -25.47
C HIS A 115 14.10 -9.29 -24.03
N LEU A 116 13.26 -9.88 -23.19
CA LEU A 116 13.00 -9.41 -21.84
C LEU A 116 13.46 -10.43 -20.79
N PHE A 117 14.04 -9.93 -19.70
CA PHE A 117 14.46 -10.73 -18.56
C PHE A 117 14.20 -9.98 -17.25
N ALA A 118 14.06 -10.72 -16.14
CA ALA A 118 13.92 -10.14 -14.82
C ALA A 118 15.27 -10.01 -14.10
N THR A 119 15.40 -8.95 -13.31
CA THR A 119 16.49 -8.78 -12.35
C THR A 119 15.94 -8.38 -10.99
N THR A 120 16.71 -8.61 -9.94
CA THR A 120 16.51 -7.96 -8.64
C THR A 120 16.75 -6.44 -8.74
N SER A 121 16.47 -5.71 -7.66
CA SER A 121 16.84 -4.29 -7.49
C SER A 121 18.33 -4.04 -7.72
N ASP A 122 19.17 -4.98 -7.30
CA ASP A 122 20.63 -4.89 -7.41
C ASP A 122 21.15 -5.28 -8.81
N GLY A 123 20.24 -5.58 -9.74
CA GLY A 123 20.58 -5.90 -11.13
C GLY A 123 20.97 -7.36 -11.36
N VAL A 124 20.88 -8.23 -10.34
CA VAL A 124 21.14 -9.67 -10.50
C VAL A 124 20.05 -10.30 -11.34
N ARG A 125 20.43 -10.98 -12.43
CA ARG A 125 19.49 -11.65 -13.34
C ARG A 125 18.85 -12.86 -12.65
N LEU A 126 17.52 -12.91 -12.66
CA LEU A 126 16.75 -14.02 -12.12
C LEU A 126 16.52 -15.09 -13.19
N SER A 127 16.78 -16.34 -12.84
CA SER A 127 16.29 -17.49 -13.59
C SER A 127 14.77 -17.63 -13.46
N LYS A 128 14.17 -18.47 -14.32
CA LYS A 128 12.73 -18.74 -14.25
C LYS A 128 12.32 -19.42 -12.93
N ALA A 129 13.20 -20.22 -12.34
CA ALA A 129 12.96 -20.88 -11.06
C ALA A 129 13.02 -19.88 -9.90
N GLU A 130 14.12 -19.12 -9.79
CA GLU A 130 14.28 -18.09 -8.76
C GLU A 130 13.17 -17.05 -8.80
N PHE A 131 12.74 -16.66 -10.00
CA PHE A 131 11.61 -15.75 -10.13
C PHE A 131 10.29 -16.36 -9.64
N LYS A 132 10.03 -17.65 -9.94
CA LYS A 132 8.84 -18.33 -9.42
C LYS A 132 8.87 -18.43 -7.91
N ASP A 133 10.02 -18.76 -7.32
CA ASP A 133 10.19 -18.83 -5.87
C ASP A 133 9.98 -17.46 -5.25
N HIS A 134 10.53 -16.41 -5.84
CA HIS A 134 10.30 -15.03 -5.42
C HIS A 134 8.80 -14.66 -5.48
N MET A 135 8.09 -15.03 -6.55
CA MET A 135 6.64 -14.80 -6.65
C MET A 135 5.83 -15.64 -5.66
N LYS A 136 6.33 -16.82 -5.27
CA LYS A 136 5.72 -17.66 -4.24
C LYS A 136 5.90 -17.05 -2.84
N GLU A 137 7.10 -16.55 -2.53
CA GLU A 137 7.41 -15.83 -1.29
C GLU A 137 6.57 -14.55 -1.15
N LEU A 138 6.33 -13.86 -2.26
CA LEU A 138 5.44 -12.69 -2.29
C LEU A 138 3.94 -13.05 -2.16
N GLY A 139 3.58 -14.32 -2.01
CA GLY A 139 2.19 -14.77 -1.87
C GLY A 139 1.35 -14.61 -3.14
N THR A 140 1.99 -14.47 -4.31
CA THR A 140 1.31 -14.16 -5.57
C THR A 140 0.81 -15.37 -6.37
N ILE A 141 0.92 -16.59 -5.84
CA ILE A 141 0.36 -17.80 -6.47
C ILE A 141 -0.53 -18.54 -5.46
N PRO A 142 -1.87 -18.42 -5.53
CA PRO A 142 -2.73 -19.35 -4.83
C PRO A 142 -2.73 -20.69 -5.58
N THR A 143 -2.45 -21.78 -4.88
CA THR A 143 -2.72 -23.12 -5.40
C THR A 143 -4.23 -23.39 -5.42
N PRO A 144 -4.77 -24.08 -6.45
CA PRO A 144 -6.21 -24.34 -6.56
C PRO A 144 -6.87 -25.07 -5.37
N SER A 145 -6.09 -25.79 -4.55
CA SER A 145 -6.61 -26.65 -3.47
C SER A 145 -6.93 -25.95 -2.14
N GLU A 146 -6.54 -24.69 -1.92
CA GLU A 146 -6.71 -24.02 -0.62
C GLU A 146 -8.10 -23.37 -0.41
N ARG A 147 -9.09 -23.69 -1.26
CA ARG A 147 -10.40 -23.02 -1.28
C ARG A 147 -11.49 -23.57 -0.34
N LEU A 148 -11.26 -24.66 0.39
CA LEU A 148 -12.38 -25.42 0.98
C LEU A 148 -12.49 -25.51 2.50
N ASN A 149 -11.52 -25.04 3.30
CA ASN A 149 -11.64 -25.11 4.76
C ASN A 149 -11.35 -23.77 5.44
N SER A 150 -12.39 -23.03 5.80
CA SER A 150 -12.28 -21.96 6.79
C SER A 150 -13.49 -22.05 7.71
N GLY A 151 -13.26 -22.63 8.89
CA GLY A 151 -14.21 -22.63 10.00
C GLY A 151 -14.45 -21.20 10.48
N VAL A 152 -15.71 -20.90 10.75
CA VAL A 152 -16.16 -19.58 11.19
C VAL A 152 -15.76 -19.39 12.66
N ALA A 153 -14.80 -18.51 12.93
CA ALA A 153 -14.52 -18.06 14.29
C ALA A 153 -15.71 -17.24 14.82
N VAL A 154 -16.14 -17.52 16.04
CA VAL A 154 -17.24 -16.81 16.71
C VAL A 154 -16.72 -15.45 17.16
N ALA A 155 -17.06 -14.40 16.41
CA ALA A 155 -16.70 -13.03 16.75
C ALA A 155 -17.42 -12.60 18.04
N GLU A 156 -16.66 -12.25 19.08
CA GLU A 156 -17.17 -11.61 20.28
C GLU A 156 -17.66 -10.20 19.91
N LYS A 157 -18.99 -9.99 19.97
CA LYS A 157 -19.61 -8.68 19.71
C LYS A 157 -19.78 -7.95 21.03
N THR A 158 -19.28 -6.73 21.10
CA THR A 158 -19.55 -5.83 22.23
C THR A 158 -20.98 -5.29 22.17
N GLY A 159 -21.50 -4.77 23.28
CA GLY A 159 -22.80 -4.09 23.33
C GLY A 159 -22.93 -2.88 22.40
N GLN A 160 -21.81 -2.37 21.87
CA GLN A 160 -21.74 -1.29 20.87
C GLN A 160 -21.60 -1.81 19.43
N GLY A 161 -21.63 -3.13 19.20
CA GLY A 161 -21.52 -3.72 17.87
C GLY A 161 -20.12 -3.65 17.24
N VAL A 162 -19.08 -3.32 18.01
CA VAL A 162 -17.69 -3.29 17.54
C VAL A 162 -17.06 -4.66 17.73
N ALA A 163 -16.49 -5.21 16.66
CA ALA A 163 -15.77 -6.47 16.73
C ALA A 163 -14.38 -6.27 17.35
N VAL A 164 -14.00 -7.17 18.26
CA VAL A 164 -12.66 -7.26 18.83
C VAL A 164 -11.80 -8.15 17.92
N VAL A 165 -10.58 -7.71 17.61
CA VAL A 165 -9.60 -8.46 16.81
C VAL A 165 -8.31 -8.56 17.60
N ARG A 166 -7.83 -9.78 17.79
CA ARG A 166 -6.59 -10.12 18.51
C ARG A 166 -5.35 -9.92 17.64
N GLN A 167 -4.17 -10.06 18.25
CA GLN A 167 -2.88 -9.88 17.61
C GLN A 167 -2.44 -11.13 16.81
N SER A 168 -3.34 -11.66 15.97
CA SER A 168 -3.07 -12.81 15.11
C SER A 168 -3.61 -12.57 13.70
N LEU A 169 -2.83 -12.97 12.67
CA LEU A 169 -3.27 -12.88 11.28
C LEU A 169 -4.46 -13.80 10.98
N ASP A 170 -4.55 -14.94 11.66
CA ASP A 170 -5.70 -15.85 11.52
C ASP A 170 -6.98 -15.19 12.04
N ASP A 171 -6.88 -14.47 13.15
CA ASP A 171 -7.99 -13.72 13.73
C ASP A 171 -8.40 -12.55 12.81
N VAL A 172 -7.43 -11.76 12.33
CA VAL A 172 -7.67 -10.71 11.33
C VAL A 172 -8.36 -11.27 10.07
N MET A 173 -7.91 -12.42 9.58
CA MET A 173 -8.47 -13.08 8.40
C MET A 173 -9.90 -13.57 8.65
N ALA A 174 -10.21 -14.08 9.85
CA ALA A 174 -11.56 -14.50 10.22
C ALA A 174 -12.59 -13.35 10.17
N HIS A 175 -12.14 -12.11 10.35
CA HIS A 175 -12.96 -10.91 10.20
C HIS A 175 -13.09 -10.40 8.76
N CYS A 176 -12.52 -11.12 7.79
CA CYS A 176 -12.50 -10.76 6.39
C CYS A 176 -13.13 -11.82 5.50
N ARG A 177 -13.75 -11.37 4.40
CA ARG A 177 -13.99 -12.21 3.22
C ARG A 177 -12.79 -12.14 2.28
N VAL A 178 -12.23 -13.29 1.90
CA VAL A 178 -11.15 -13.36 0.92
C VAL A 178 -11.72 -13.23 -0.51
N SER A 179 -11.27 -12.23 -1.26
CA SER A 179 -11.65 -12.05 -2.65
C SER A 179 -10.92 -13.03 -3.57
N LYS A 180 -11.40 -13.17 -4.82
CA LYS A 180 -10.65 -13.90 -5.88
C LYS A 180 -9.25 -13.33 -6.12
N SER A 181 -9.04 -12.04 -5.84
CA SER A 181 -7.74 -11.39 -5.92
C SER A 181 -6.86 -11.60 -4.68
N GLY A 182 -7.27 -12.44 -3.72
CA GLY A 182 -6.53 -12.65 -2.47
C GLY A 182 -6.59 -11.43 -1.54
N CYS A 183 -7.43 -10.45 -1.81
CA CYS A 183 -7.63 -9.33 -0.89
C CYS A 183 -8.51 -9.78 0.27
N TRP A 184 -8.13 -9.42 1.48
CA TRP A 184 -8.97 -9.63 2.66
C TRP A 184 -9.88 -8.41 2.80
N ILE A 185 -11.18 -8.61 2.64
CA ILE A 185 -12.17 -7.54 2.67
C ILE A 185 -12.94 -7.62 3.99
N PRO A 186 -12.83 -6.60 4.88
CA PRO A 186 -13.49 -6.63 6.17
C PRO A 186 -15.01 -6.74 6.02
N ASN A 187 -15.64 -7.52 6.91
CA ASN A 187 -17.09 -7.68 6.94
C ASN A 187 -17.83 -6.44 7.47
N ALA A 188 -17.17 -5.58 8.24
CA ALA A 188 -17.74 -4.38 8.88
C ALA A 188 -17.07 -3.08 8.41
N ALA A 189 -17.74 -1.94 8.62
CA ALA A 189 -17.55 -0.76 7.80
C ALA A 189 -16.44 0.24 8.19
N SER A 190 -15.78 0.17 9.35
CA SER A 190 -14.81 1.25 9.65
C SER A 190 -13.73 0.95 10.67
N GLN A 191 -14.06 0.41 11.84
CA GLN A 191 -13.10 0.29 12.95
C GLN A 191 -13.30 -0.99 13.75
N TYR A 192 -12.19 -1.51 14.25
CA TYR A 192 -12.10 -2.70 15.08
C TYR A 192 -11.37 -2.36 16.38
N ALA A 193 -11.83 -2.94 17.49
CA ALA A 193 -11.14 -2.86 18.76
C ALA A 193 -9.98 -3.85 18.75
N CYS A 194 -8.74 -3.36 18.76
CA CYS A 194 -7.56 -4.18 18.53
C CYS A 194 -6.93 -4.57 19.87
N ARG A 195 -6.83 -5.87 20.16
CA ARG A 195 -6.34 -6.41 21.43
C ARG A 195 -4.97 -7.08 21.24
N MET A 196 -4.01 -6.72 22.07
CA MET A 196 -2.74 -7.45 22.22
C MET A 196 -2.96 -8.72 23.05
N ASP A 197 -2.14 -9.76 22.90
CA ASP A 197 -2.37 -11.05 23.57
C ASP A 197 -2.36 -10.97 25.11
N ASP A 198 -1.64 -10.00 25.68
CA ASP A 198 -1.52 -9.74 27.12
C ASP A 198 -2.46 -8.63 27.63
N ASP A 199 -3.27 -8.03 26.76
CA ASP A 199 -4.13 -6.90 27.09
C ASP A 199 -5.48 -7.37 27.66
N THR A 200 -5.66 -7.14 28.97
CA THR A 200 -6.89 -7.47 29.71
C THR A 200 -7.93 -6.35 29.69
N SER A 201 -7.67 -5.23 29.02
CA SER A 201 -8.59 -4.11 28.96
C SER A 201 -9.94 -4.50 28.36
N THR A 202 -10.99 -3.85 28.86
CA THR A 202 -12.33 -4.02 28.33
C THR A 202 -12.37 -3.56 26.87
N PRO A 203 -13.27 -4.12 26.02
CA PRO A 203 -13.32 -3.74 24.61
C PRO A 203 -13.48 -2.24 24.32
N ASP A 204 -14.03 -1.47 25.26
CA ASP A 204 -14.20 -0.02 25.13
C ASP A 204 -12.90 0.77 25.37
N GLU A 205 -11.95 0.18 26.09
CA GLU A 205 -10.63 0.76 26.38
C GLU A 205 -9.59 0.43 25.29
N LEU A 206 -9.88 -0.55 24.44
CA LEU A 206 -8.97 -1.00 23.39
C LEU A 206 -8.78 0.07 22.29
N PRO A 207 -7.57 0.17 21.69
CA PRO A 207 -7.33 1.07 20.57
C PRO A 207 -8.21 0.70 19.37
N ARG A 208 -8.88 1.71 18.82
CA ARG A 208 -9.75 1.56 17.64
C ARG A 208 -9.02 1.99 16.38
N MET A 209 -8.88 1.09 15.42
CA MET A 209 -8.27 1.42 14.13
C MET A 209 -8.87 0.61 12.98
N GLY A 210 -8.55 1.00 11.75
CA GLY A 210 -8.95 0.26 10.57
C GLY A 210 -8.20 -1.07 10.47
N LEU A 211 -8.90 -2.14 10.08
CA LEU A 211 -8.35 -3.50 10.05
C LEU A 211 -7.09 -3.65 9.18
N HIS A 212 -6.96 -2.85 8.13
CA HIS A 212 -5.74 -2.82 7.32
C HIS A 212 -4.52 -2.35 8.12
N ARG A 213 -4.66 -1.30 8.93
CA ARG A 213 -3.57 -0.83 9.78
C ARG A 213 -3.19 -1.90 10.79
N TRP A 214 -4.19 -2.49 11.44
CA TRP A 214 -3.98 -3.56 12.42
C TRP A 214 -3.27 -4.76 11.80
N SER A 215 -3.76 -5.24 10.66
CA SER A 215 -3.15 -6.35 9.90
C SER A 215 -1.68 -6.12 9.58
N TRP A 216 -1.31 -4.90 9.15
CA TRP A 216 0.07 -4.56 8.88
C TRP A 216 0.92 -4.52 10.16
N LEU A 217 0.41 -3.99 11.27
CA LEU A 217 1.11 -3.99 12.56
C LEU A 217 1.38 -5.41 13.07
N VAL A 218 0.36 -6.28 13.03
CA VAL A 218 0.47 -7.70 13.42
C VAL A 218 1.51 -8.43 12.57
N ALA A 219 1.44 -8.28 11.24
CA ALA A 219 2.38 -8.94 10.31
C ALA A 219 3.85 -8.50 10.50
N ASN A 220 4.08 -7.30 11.05
CA ASN A 220 5.41 -6.73 11.26
C ASN A 220 5.81 -6.70 12.75
N ALA A 221 5.08 -7.40 13.62
CA ALA A 221 5.32 -7.48 15.06
C ALA A 221 5.44 -6.10 15.75
N HIS A 222 4.59 -5.14 15.35
CA HIS A 222 4.52 -3.81 15.94
C HIS A 222 3.33 -3.68 16.88
N SER A 223 3.49 -2.91 17.95
CA SER A 223 2.37 -2.53 18.83
C SER A 223 1.59 -1.32 18.25
N PRO A 224 0.30 -1.17 18.61
CA PRO A 224 -0.49 0.02 18.27
C PRO A 224 0.14 1.36 18.66
N THR A 225 0.85 1.38 19.79
CA THR A 225 1.37 2.61 20.42
C THR A 225 2.75 3.00 19.89
N GLU A 226 3.49 2.05 19.30
CA GLU A 226 4.84 2.29 18.79
C GLU A 226 4.89 3.19 17.56
N LEU A 227 3.86 3.14 16.72
CA LEU A 227 3.85 3.84 15.44
C LEU A 227 2.62 4.75 15.36
N PRO A 228 2.77 6.05 15.68
CA PRO A 228 1.69 7.01 15.57
C PRO A 228 1.13 7.06 14.15
N SER A 229 -0.20 7.07 14.03
CA SER A 229 -0.88 7.18 12.73
C SER A 229 -0.61 8.49 12.01
N THR A 230 -0.12 9.51 12.72
CA THR A 230 0.29 10.81 12.17
C THR A 230 1.64 10.77 11.44
N HIS A 231 2.48 9.77 11.70
CA HIS A 231 3.83 9.67 11.14
C HIS A 231 3.97 8.49 10.18
N VAL A 232 3.24 7.40 10.43
CA VAL A 232 3.24 6.22 9.55
C VAL A 232 1.82 5.91 9.12
N HIS A 233 1.55 6.01 7.82
CA HIS A 233 0.33 5.58 7.17
C HIS A 233 0.51 4.17 6.63
N VAL A 234 -0.53 3.33 6.71
CA VAL A 234 -0.52 2.01 6.06
C VAL A 234 -1.29 2.12 4.76
N ARG A 235 -0.59 1.96 3.63
CA ARG A 235 -1.13 2.05 2.28
C ARG A 235 -1.23 0.67 1.64
N ARG A 236 -1.88 0.61 0.48
CA ARG A 236 -2.18 -0.63 -0.25
C ARG A 236 -1.42 -0.66 -1.57
N THR A 237 -0.77 -1.78 -1.86
CA THR A 237 -0.18 -2.04 -3.18
C THR A 237 -1.24 -2.52 -4.19
N CYS A 238 -2.30 -3.15 -3.70
CA CYS A 238 -3.44 -3.57 -4.52
C CYS A 238 -4.43 -2.42 -4.77
N SER A 239 -5.24 -2.53 -5.83
CA SER A 239 -6.27 -1.54 -6.18
C SER A 239 -7.50 -1.54 -5.26
N THR A 240 -7.65 -2.54 -4.39
CA THR A 240 -8.84 -2.67 -3.55
C THR A 240 -8.73 -1.81 -2.30
N ARG A 241 -9.47 -0.68 -2.27
CA ARG A 241 -9.45 0.29 -1.16
C ARG A 241 -9.75 -0.28 0.24
N LYS A 242 -10.42 -1.43 0.32
CA LYS A 242 -10.76 -2.10 1.59
C LYS A 242 -9.86 -3.30 1.91
N CYS A 243 -8.83 -3.57 1.11
CA CYS A 243 -7.94 -4.70 1.36
C CYS A 243 -7.22 -4.57 2.71
N CYS A 244 -7.19 -5.66 3.46
CA CYS A 244 -6.51 -5.82 4.73
C CYS A 244 -5.52 -6.99 4.71
N ASN A 245 -5.22 -7.58 3.55
CA ASN A 245 -4.21 -8.64 3.43
C ASN A 245 -2.83 -8.00 3.63
N PRO A 246 -2.02 -8.43 4.61
CA PRO A 246 -0.73 -7.82 4.93
C PRO A 246 0.25 -7.81 3.75
N GLN A 247 0.19 -8.80 2.85
CA GLN A 247 1.02 -8.86 1.64
C GLN A 247 0.68 -7.75 0.63
N HIS A 248 -0.50 -7.15 0.74
CA HIS A 248 -0.93 -6.02 -0.06
C HIS A 248 -0.75 -4.67 0.65
N LEU A 249 -0.06 -4.64 1.79
CA LEU A 249 0.10 -3.45 2.63
C LEU A 249 1.56 -3.04 2.75
N TYR A 250 1.79 -1.73 2.86
CA TYR A 250 3.11 -1.15 3.11
C TYR A 250 3.00 0.10 3.98
N ALA A 251 4.04 0.37 4.75
CA ALA A 251 4.17 1.62 5.50
C ALA A 251 4.58 2.75 4.55
N ALA A 252 3.96 3.91 4.74
CA ALA A 252 4.25 5.12 3.99
C ALA A 252 4.26 6.33 4.93
N SER A 253 5.02 7.36 4.59
CA SER A 253 4.92 8.67 5.22
C SER A 253 3.59 9.36 4.89
N PRO A 254 3.23 10.45 5.59
CA PRO A 254 1.97 11.16 5.35
C PRO A 254 1.82 11.66 3.91
N ASP A 255 2.91 12.11 3.29
CA ASP A 255 3.00 12.51 1.88
C ASP A 255 2.85 11.32 0.90
N GLY A 256 2.99 10.09 1.38
CA GLY A 256 2.74 8.86 0.64
C GLY A 256 3.97 8.18 0.07
N HIS A 257 5.18 8.61 0.41
CA HIS A 257 6.39 7.86 0.08
C HIS A 257 6.44 6.57 0.90
N ALA A 258 6.83 5.46 0.27
CA ALA A 258 7.00 4.19 0.97
C ALA A 258 8.20 4.28 1.92
N LEU A 259 8.04 3.80 3.15
CA LEU A 259 9.09 3.81 4.16
C LEU A 259 9.86 2.49 4.14
N THR A 260 11.18 2.59 4.26
CA THR A 260 12.08 1.48 4.53
C THR A 260 12.03 1.06 6.00
N VAL A 261 12.53 -0.13 6.31
CA VAL A 261 12.63 -0.64 7.70
C VAL A 261 13.42 0.31 8.61
N ASN A 262 14.48 0.93 8.09
CA ASN A 262 15.30 1.86 8.86
C ASN A 262 14.57 3.17 9.16
N GLU A 263 13.79 3.70 8.21
CA GLU A 263 12.98 4.91 8.44
C GLU A 263 11.85 4.64 9.45
N ILE A 264 11.22 3.45 9.40
CA ILE A 264 10.22 3.04 10.40
C ILE A 264 10.86 3.01 11.81
N ARG A 265 12.07 2.46 11.94
CA ARG A 265 12.82 2.44 13.20
C ARG A 265 13.10 3.85 13.71
N GLN A 266 13.57 4.74 12.84
CA GLN A 266 13.84 6.14 13.19
C GLN A 266 12.57 6.85 13.67
N VAL A 267 11.42 6.62 13.01
CA VAL A 267 10.13 7.19 13.45
C VAL A 267 9.76 6.69 14.84
N LYS A 268 9.95 5.39 15.13
CA LYS A 268 9.70 4.79 16.45
C LYS A 268 10.58 5.42 17.54
N ASP A 269 11.87 5.60 17.26
CA ASP A 269 12.83 6.20 18.21
C ASP A 269 12.50 7.68 18.48
N CYS A 270 12.12 8.43 17.44
CA CYS A 270 11.67 9.81 17.55
C CYS A 270 10.37 9.95 18.36
N ALA A 271 9.37 9.10 18.09
CA ALA A 271 8.09 9.11 18.80
C ALA A 271 8.26 8.83 20.30
N SER A 272 9.13 7.86 20.64
CA SER A 272 9.46 7.51 22.02
C SER A 272 10.15 8.66 22.77
N THR A 273 10.96 9.45 22.06
CA THR A 273 11.67 10.60 22.65
C THR A 273 10.73 11.79 22.88
N SER A 274 9.79 12.03 21.97
CA SER A 274 8.81 13.12 22.08
C SER A 274 7.86 12.93 23.26
N LEU A 275 7.47 11.68 23.57
CA LEU A 275 6.61 11.37 24.71
C LEU A 275 7.27 11.65 26.07
N ARG A 276 8.61 11.57 26.15
CA ARG A 276 9.35 11.83 27.40
C ARG A 276 9.59 13.32 27.67
N LYS A 277 9.47 14.18 26.67
CA LYS A 277 9.82 15.61 26.75
C LYS A 277 8.64 16.53 27.02
N SER A 278 7.41 16.04 27.13
CA SER A 278 6.29 16.84 27.65
C SER A 278 6.59 17.16 29.12
N PRO A 279 7.04 18.39 29.44
CA PRO A 279 7.26 18.76 30.83
C PRO A 279 5.88 18.76 31.46
N SER A 280 5.71 17.96 32.51
CA SER A 280 4.58 18.11 33.41
C SER A 280 4.57 19.57 33.84
N LYS A 281 3.75 20.41 33.19
CA LYS A 281 3.28 21.66 33.77
C LYS A 281 2.35 21.25 34.91
N LEU A 282 2.95 20.70 35.97
CA LEU A 282 2.48 20.83 37.33
C LEU A 282 2.61 22.33 37.64
N GLY A 283 1.68 23.10 37.08
CA GLY A 283 1.30 24.36 37.70
C GLY A 283 0.75 23.98 39.06
N GLY A 284 1.59 24.15 40.08
CA GLY A 284 1.14 24.16 41.45
C GLY A 284 0.04 25.21 41.57
N HIS A 285 -1.20 24.75 41.72
CA HIS A 285 -2.18 25.56 42.41
C HIS A 285 -1.71 25.66 43.85
N PRO A 286 -1.48 26.87 44.40
CA PRO A 286 -1.34 26.99 45.84
C PRO A 286 -2.66 26.55 46.47
N SER A 287 -2.63 25.43 47.19
CA SER A 287 -3.69 25.06 48.12
C SER A 287 -3.85 26.20 49.12
N ALA A 288 -4.92 26.95 49.00
CA ALA A 288 -5.41 27.78 50.08
C ALA A 288 -5.78 26.82 51.22
N SER A 289 -4.95 26.82 52.27
CA SER A 289 -5.26 26.22 53.56
C SER A 289 -6.45 26.97 54.17
N ILE A 290 -7.66 26.45 53.95
CA ILE A 290 -8.79 26.77 54.80
C ILE A 290 -8.57 25.98 56.08
N GLN A 291 -7.99 26.65 57.08
CA GLN A 291 -8.13 26.30 58.48
C GLN A 291 -9.63 26.39 58.79
N SER A 292 -10.32 25.25 58.85
CA SER A 292 -11.55 25.16 59.62
C SER A 292 -11.20 24.72 61.02
N ASP A 293 -11.17 25.68 61.92
CA ASP A 293 -11.40 25.44 63.33
C ASP A 293 -12.74 24.70 63.47
N ASN A 294 -12.68 23.47 63.98
CA ASN A 294 -13.78 22.86 64.69
C ASN A 294 -13.18 21.91 65.73
N ASP A 295 -12.85 22.53 66.86
CA ASP A 295 -13.02 21.89 68.15
C ASP A 295 -14.43 21.30 68.26
N ALA A 296 -14.52 20.01 68.60
CA ALA A 296 -14.99 19.59 69.92
C ALA A 296 -15.65 18.19 69.89
N TYR A 297 -15.17 17.38 70.83
CA TYR A 297 -15.98 16.62 71.80
C TYR A 297 -16.61 15.26 71.40
N LEU A 298 -16.07 14.26 72.14
CA LEU A 298 -16.73 13.14 72.83
C LEU A 298 -16.69 11.74 72.19
N ARG A 299 -15.94 10.89 72.90
CA ARG A 299 -16.33 9.58 73.50
C ARG A 299 -16.69 8.46 72.51
N SER A 300 -16.45 7.18 72.75
CA SER A 300 -15.82 6.36 73.77
C SER A 300 -16.16 4.92 73.36
N VAL A 301 -15.24 3.96 73.53
CA VAL A 301 -15.51 2.60 74.07
C VAL A 301 -16.11 1.52 73.12
N LEU A 302 -15.27 0.51 72.83
CA LEU A 302 -15.44 -0.98 72.94
C LEU A 302 -14.67 -1.71 71.83
N MET A 303 -13.59 -2.44 72.16
CA MET A 303 -13.57 -3.90 72.39
C MET A 303 -14.06 -4.72 71.19
N PHE A 304 -13.14 -5.25 70.38
CA PHE A 304 -12.65 -6.65 70.42
C PHE A 304 -11.36 -6.77 69.59
#